data_AF-A0A2D2NRC5-F1
#
_entry.id   AF-A0A2D2NRC5-F1
#
_cell.length_a   1.000
_cell.length_b   1.000
_cell.length_c   1.000
_cell.angle_alpha   90.00
_cell.angle_beta   90.00
_cell.angle_gamma   90.00
#
_symmetry.space_group_name_H-M   'P 1'
#
loop_
_entity.id
_entity.type
_entity.pdbx_description
1 polymer ?
#
loop_
_entity_poly.entity_id
_entity_poly.type
_entity_poly.pdbx_seq_one_letter_code
_entity_poly.pdbx_strand_id
1 'polypeptide(L)'
;MNERLRQEIAGFFLQDSGDYLARFSALFNEHRFTHIGNRSKLLVDILFSIECSLKALIFLESLDNEKKTYNRIKKGSHQIEKLISKIQSADVEFISFKNFANQISLDEYSICSRYSLEANICFRENGVLANKYYSTIADPTWIDALYEEAKKLKEYVSSKTAPFSIVRLSDIDINELLENQKRLSDIAK
;
A
#
# COMPACT_ATOMS: atom_id res chain seq x y z
N MET A 1 19.62 1.66 10.76
CA MET A 1 19.65 0.63 9.67
C MET A 1 20.62 1.12 8.61
N ASN A 2 21.40 0.25 7.94
CA ASN A 2 22.20 0.75 6.81
C ASN A 2 21.25 1.16 5.67
N GLU A 3 21.71 2.07 4.81
CA GLU A 3 20.84 2.62 3.76
C GLU A 3 20.41 1.55 2.76
N ARG A 4 21.33 0.63 2.41
CA ARG A 4 21.07 -0.43 1.44
C ARG A 4 19.93 -1.36 1.87
N LEU A 5 19.95 -1.86 3.11
CA LEU A 5 18.90 -2.71 3.66
C LEU A 5 17.58 -1.97 3.78
N ARG A 6 17.61 -0.67 4.13
CA ARG A 6 16.41 0.17 4.17
C ARG A 6 15.73 0.24 2.80
N GLN A 7 16.52 0.53 1.77
CA GLN A 7 16.07 0.62 0.38
C GLN A 7 15.56 -0.73 -0.13
N GLU A 8 16.25 -1.82 0.20
CA GLU A 8 15.84 -3.19 -0.15
C GLU A 8 14.47 -3.55 0.46
N ILE A 9 14.28 -3.30 1.76
CA ILE A 9 12.99 -3.57 2.42
C ILE A 9 11.86 -2.72 1.84
N ALA A 10 12.12 -1.42 1.63
CA ALA A 10 11.15 -0.54 0.98
C ALA A 10 10.82 -1.01 -0.45
N GLY A 11 11.82 -1.54 -1.15
CA GLY A 11 11.70 -2.13 -2.50
C GLY A 11 10.70 -3.29 -2.55
N PHE A 12 10.72 -4.21 -1.59
CA PHE A 12 9.72 -5.30 -1.53
C PHE A 12 8.29 -4.77 -1.46
N PHE A 13 8.04 -3.79 -0.58
CA PHE A 13 6.71 -3.19 -0.48
C PHE A 13 6.32 -2.40 -1.73
N LEU A 14 7.25 -1.67 -2.35
CA LEU A 14 6.96 -0.93 -3.58
C LEU A 14 6.69 -1.84 -4.79
N GLN A 15 7.36 -2.98 -4.85
CA GLN A 15 7.08 -4.03 -5.83
C GLN A 15 5.66 -4.55 -5.66
N ASP A 16 5.31 -4.99 -4.44
CA ASP A 16 3.95 -5.47 -4.12
C ASP A 16 2.90 -4.41 -4.47
N SER A 17 3.16 -3.14 -4.11
CA SER A 17 2.27 -2.02 -4.43
C SER A 17 2.02 -1.88 -5.94
N GLY A 18 3.07 -2.04 -6.75
CA GLY A 18 2.96 -2.06 -8.20
C GLY A 18 2.16 -3.22 -8.73
N ASP A 19 2.38 -4.42 -8.19
CA ASP A 19 1.70 -5.64 -8.61
C ASP A 19 0.19 -5.57 -8.33
N TYR A 20 -0.21 -5.00 -7.19
CA TYR A 20 -1.62 -4.75 -6.89
C TYR A 20 -2.26 -3.75 -7.88
N LEU A 21 -1.59 -2.63 -8.18
CA LEU A 21 -2.09 -1.65 -9.16
C LEU A 21 -2.17 -2.22 -10.58
N ALA A 22 -1.18 -3.03 -10.97
CA ALA A 22 -1.17 -3.70 -12.26
C ALA A 22 -2.33 -4.68 -12.39
N ARG A 23 -2.57 -5.48 -11.34
CA ARG A 23 -3.72 -6.39 -11.30
C ARG A 23 -5.05 -5.64 -11.37
N PHE A 24 -5.21 -4.55 -10.63
CA PHE A 24 -6.41 -3.71 -10.73
C PHE A 24 -6.62 -3.23 -12.17
N SER A 25 -5.60 -2.63 -12.79
CA SER A 25 -5.68 -2.04 -14.12
C SER A 25 -6.05 -3.07 -15.20
N ALA A 26 -5.43 -4.26 -15.16
CA ALA A 26 -5.75 -5.35 -16.09
C ALA A 26 -7.21 -5.80 -15.95
N LEU A 27 -7.65 -6.05 -14.72
CA LEU A 27 -8.97 -6.61 -14.44
C LEU A 27 -10.11 -5.60 -14.65
N PHE A 28 -9.93 -4.35 -14.23
CA PHE A 28 -10.95 -3.30 -14.35
C PHE A 28 -11.24 -2.94 -15.81
N ASN A 29 -10.19 -2.80 -16.62
CA ASN A 29 -10.31 -2.40 -18.02
C ASN A 29 -10.90 -3.50 -18.91
N GLU A 30 -10.57 -4.77 -18.66
CA GLU A 30 -11.00 -5.88 -19.51
C GLU A 30 -12.43 -6.35 -19.23
N HIS A 31 -12.89 -6.31 -17.97
CA HIS A 31 -14.08 -7.08 -17.56
C HIS A 31 -15.23 -6.23 -17.01
N ARG A 32 -15.03 -4.93 -16.75
CA ARG A 32 -16.03 -3.99 -16.19
C ARG A 32 -17.00 -4.66 -15.22
N PHE A 33 -16.45 -5.38 -14.23
CA PHE A 33 -17.23 -6.33 -13.42
C PHE A 33 -18.46 -5.67 -12.80
N THR A 34 -19.59 -6.38 -12.83
CA THR A 34 -20.86 -5.92 -12.25
C THR A 34 -21.13 -6.56 -10.88
N HIS A 35 -20.46 -7.68 -10.57
CA HIS A 35 -20.65 -8.39 -9.32
C HIS A 35 -19.91 -7.70 -8.16
N ILE A 36 -20.64 -7.47 -7.05
CA ILE A 36 -20.15 -6.83 -5.83
C ILE A 36 -18.87 -7.47 -5.29
N GLY A 37 -18.77 -8.80 -5.34
CA GLY A 37 -17.59 -9.53 -4.89
C GLY A 37 -16.34 -9.12 -5.65
N ASN A 38 -16.42 -9.07 -7.00
CA ASN A 38 -15.26 -8.73 -7.84
C ASN A 38 -14.86 -7.27 -7.66
N ARG A 39 -15.84 -6.36 -7.61
CA ARG A 39 -15.61 -4.92 -7.32
C ARG A 39 -14.92 -4.72 -5.97
N SER A 40 -15.33 -5.47 -4.95
CA SER A 40 -14.71 -5.42 -3.63
C SER A 40 -13.27 -5.94 -3.65
N LYS A 41 -12.95 -6.96 -4.47
CA LYS A 41 -11.57 -7.44 -4.64
C LYS A 41 -10.68 -6.41 -5.33
N LEU A 42 -11.20 -5.71 -6.33
CA LEU A 42 -10.48 -4.62 -6.98
C LEU A 42 -10.20 -3.47 -6.02
N LEU A 43 -11.16 -3.12 -5.17
CA LEU A 43 -10.95 -2.15 -4.09
C LEU A 43 -9.84 -2.63 -3.12
N VAL A 44 -9.84 -3.91 -2.71
CA VAL A 44 -8.78 -4.47 -1.87
C VAL A 44 -7.41 -4.32 -2.51
N ASP A 45 -7.28 -4.55 -3.83
CA ASP A 45 -6.00 -4.36 -4.53
C ASP A 45 -5.50 -2.92 -4.39
N ILE A 46 -6.36 -1.92 -4.59
CA ILE A 46 -5.95 -0.51 -4.43
C ILE A 46 -5.57 -0.21 -2.96
N LEU A 47 -6.35 -0.69 -1.99
CA LEU A 47 -6.06 -0.49 -0.57
C LEU A 47 -4.74 -1.13 -0.15
N PHE A 48 -4.42 -2.31 -0.67
CA PHE A 48 -3.14 -2.99 -0.41
C PHE A 48 -1.98 -2.27 -1.09
N SER A 49 -2.17 -1.71 -2.29
CA SER A 49 -1.17 -0.83 -2.90
C SER A 49 -0.87 0.38 -2.01
N ILE A 50 -1.89 1.06 -1.50
CA ILE A 50 -1.75 2.18 -0.56
C ILE A 50 -1.00 1.72 0.69
N GLU A 51 -1.43 0.63 1.31
CA GLU A 51 -0.81 0.06 2.52
C GLU A 51 0.67 -0.20 2.31
N CYS A 52 1.04 -0.88 1.21
CA CYS A 52 2.42 -1.18 0.86
C CYS A 52 3.25 0.09 0.62
N SER A 53 2.72 1.06 -0.13
CA SER A 53 3.41 2.35 -0.36
C SER A 53 3.68 3.10 0.96
N LEU A 54 2.72 3.12 1.88
CA LEU A 54 2.90 3.74 3.20
C LEU A 54 3.93 2.98 4.05
N LYS A 55 3.93 1.65 4.02
CA LYS A 55 4.94 0.84 4.71
C LYS A 55 6.34 1.08 4.16
N ALA A 56 6.49 1.17 2.84
CA ALA A 56 7.74 1.54 2.20
C ALA A 56 8.22 2.92 2.69
N LEU A 57 7.33 3.93 2.69
CA LEU A 57 7.66 5.27 3.16
C LEU A 57 8.11 5.29 4.63
N ILE A 58 7.41 4.56 5.50
CA ILE A 58 7.80 4.44 6.91
C ILE A 58 9.19 3.83 7.07
N PHE A 59 9.57 2.87 6.21
CA PHE A 59 10.92 2.31 6.19
C PHE A 59 11.95 3.34 5.72
N LEU A 60 11.68 4.04 4.61
CA LEU A 60 12.56 5.05 4.03
C LEU A 60 12.84 6.21 5.00
N GLU A 61 11.84 6.61 5.80
CA GLU A 61 11.98 7.70 6.77
C GLU A 61 12.48 7.23 8.16
N SER A 62 12.66 5.91 8.37
CA SER A 62 12.98 5.40 9.70
C SER A 62 14.45 5.59 10.08
N LEU A 63 14.67 6.22 11.23
CA LEU A 63 15.97 6.28 11.91
C LEU A 63 16.26 5.02 12.74
N ASP A 64 15.24 4.19 13.01
CA ASP A 64 15.38 2.95 13.75
C ASP A 64 16.07 1.84 12.92
N ASN A 65 16.35 0.70 13.57
CA ASN A 65 16.70 -0.53 12.85
C ASN A 65 15.46 -1.17 12.20
N GLU A 66 15.69 -2.08 11.26
CA GLU A 66 14.69 -2.83 10.51
C GLU A 66 13.68 -3.52 11.40
N LYS A 67 14.12 -4.18 12.48
CA LYS A 67 13.24 -4.92 13.39
C LYS A 67 12.31 -4.01 14.18
N LYS A 68 12.84 -2.91 14.73
CA LYS A 68 12.02 -1.89 15.43
C LYS A 68 11.03 -1.24 14.47
N THR A 69 11.48 -0.88 13.26
CA THR A 69 10.64 -0.28 12.22
C THR A 69 9.52 -1.22 11.80
N TYR A 70 9.85 -2.49 11.54
CA TYR A 70 8.89 -3.54 11.20
C TYR A 70 7.88 -3.75 12.31
N ASN A 71 8.30 -3.83 13.58
CA ASN A 71 7.40 -3.95 14.72
C ASN A 71 6.48 -2.73 14.87
N ARG A 72 6.98 -1.52 14.60
CA ARG A 72 6.17 -0.29 14.58
C ARG A 72 5.09 -0.35 13.51
N ILE A 73 5.44 -0.81 12.30
CA ILE A 73 4.50 -1.04 11.20
C ILE A 73 3.48 -2.12 11.56
N LYS A 74 3.93 -3.28 12.06
CA LYS A 74 3.09 -4.42 12.43
C LYS A 74 2.01 -4.06 13.45
N LYS A 75 2.33 -3.18 14.41
CA LYS A 75 1.34 -2.64 15.37
C LYS A 75 0.24 -1.79 14.71
N GLY A 76 0.51 -1.22 13.53
CA GLY A 76 -0.48 -0.55 12.70
C GLY A 76 -1.44 -1.51 11.99
N SER A 77 -1.14 -2.81 11.95
CA SER A 77 -1.89 -3.81 11.19
C SER A 77 -2.11 -3.37 9.73
N HIS A 78 -3.32 -3.53 9.22
CA HIS A 78 -3.78 -3.13 7.88
C HIS A 78 -4.58 -1.82 7.89
N GLN A 79 -4.38 -0.98 8.89
CA GLN A 79 -5.10 0.29 9.05
C GLN A 79 -4.27 1.43 8.46
N ILE A 80 -4.75 1.98 7.35
CA ILE A 80 -4.16 3.08 6.58
C ILE A 80 -3.99 4.31 7.47
N GLU A 81 -4.98 4.66 8.29
CA GLU A 81 -4.88 5.84 9.18
C GLU A 81 -3.76 5.65 10.23
N LYS A 82 -3.63 4.43 10.75
CA LYS A 82 -2.51 4.08 11.64
C LYS A 82 -1.17 4.12 10.94
N LEU A 83 -1.07 3.85 9.65
CA LEU A 83 0.18 3.98 8.91
C LEU A 83 0.50 5.45 8.63
N ILE A 84 -0.48 6.23 8.17
CA ILE A 84 -0.36 7.68 7.94
C ILE A 84 0.11 8.41 9.20
N SER A 85 -0.46 8.10 10.37
CA SER A 85 -0.06 8.71 11.65
C SER A 85 1.38 8.41 12.09
N LYS A 86 2.06 7.43 11.47
CA LYS A 86 3.47 7.12 11.74
C LYS A 86 4.44 7.86 10.82
N ILE A 87 3.93 8.54 9.79
CA ILE A 87 4.71 9.26 8.80
C ILE A 87 4.73 10.74 9.21
N GLN A 88 5.92 11.33 9.24
CA GLN A 88 6.13 12.73 9.62
C GLN A 88 6.43 13.64 8.42
N SER A 89 6.46 13.08 7.21
CA SER A 89 6.66 13.82 5.97
C SER A 89 5.77 15.06 5.87
N ALA A 90 6.39 16.18 5.51
CA ALA A 90 5.73 17.45 5.23
C ALA A 90 5.69 17.76 3.72
N ASP A 91 6.08 16.80 2.87
CA ASP A 91 6.10 16.99 1.42
C ASP A 91 4.68 17.15 0.88
N VAL A 92 4.53 18.04 -0.11
CA VAL A 92 3.22 18.46 -0.63
C VAL A 92 2.41 17.27 -1.15
N GLU A 93 3.08 16.33 -1.82
CA GLU A 93 2.51 15.12 -2.38
C GLU A 93 1.93 14.22 -1.28
N PHE A 94 2.68 14.01 -0.19
CA PHE A 94 2.19 13.21 0.93
C PHE A 94 1.06 13.90 1.68
N ILE A 95 1.16 15.21 1.91
CA ILE A 95 0.09 15.99 2.56
C ILE A 95 -1.19 15.95 1.73
N SER A 96 -1.08 16.05 0.40
CA SER A 96 -2.21 15.91 -0.52
C SER A 96 -2.88 14.54 -0.38
N PHE A 97 -2.10 13.46 -0.43
CA PHE A 97 -2.62 12.11 -0.24
C PHE A 97 -3.28 11.92 1.13
N LYS A 98 -2.65 12.43 2.20
CA LYS A 98 -3.20 12.37 3.56
C LYS A 98 -4.55 13.07 3.66
N ASN A 99 -4.70 14.24 3.04
CA ASN A 99 -5.96 14.98 3.03
C ASN A 99 -7.04 14.21 2.26
N PHE A 100 -6.70 13.62 1.11
CA PHE A 100 -7.60 12.74 0.37
C PHE A 100 -8.05 11.52 1.20
N ALA A 101 -7.11 10.82 1.83
CA ALA A 101 -7.40 9.64 2.65
C ALA A 101 -8.36 9.97 3.82
N ASN A 102 -8.18 11.13 4.46
CA ASN A 102 -9.04 11.60 5.55
C ASN A 102 -10.48 11.95 5.10
N GLN A 103 -10.69 12.29 3.82
CA GLN A 103 -12.03 12.60 3.30
C GLN A 103 -12.86 11.36 3.02
N ILE A 104 -12.22 10.22 2.75
CA ILE A 104 -12.87 9.00 2.24
C ILE A 104 -13.02 7.92 3.32
N SER A 105 -12.32 8.02 4.45
CA SER A 105 -12.34 7.01 5.53
C SER A 105 -11.96 5.61 5.02
N LEU A 106 -10.77 5.49 4.41
CA LEU A 106 -10.31 4.27 3.73
C LEU A 106 -10.31 3.01 4.63
N ASP A 107 -10.16 3.17 5.95
CA ASP A 107 -10.14 2.05 6.90
C ASP A 107 -11.50 1.32 7.03
N GLU A 108 -12.61 2.00 6.76
CA GLU A 108 -13.93 1.34 6.71
C GLU A 108 -13.97 0.25 5.63
N TYR A 109 -13.28 0.52 4.51
CA TYR A 109 -13.29 -0.32 3.32
C TYR A 109 -12.32 -1.50 3.42
N SER A 110 -11.21 -1.33 4.14
CA SER A 110 -10.17 -2.35 4.36
C SER A 110 -10.73 -3.62 4.99
N ILE A 111 -11.61 -3.48 5.98
CA ILE A 111 -12.17 -4.64 6.68
C ILE A 111 -13.28 -5.27 5.85
N CYS A 112 -14.21 -4.47 5.32
CA CYS A 112 -15.44 -4.96 4.72
C CYS A 112 -15.28 -5.57 3.32
N SER A 113 -14.17 -5.30 2.63
CA SER A 113 -14.00 -5.69 1.22
C SER A 113 -13.23 -7.00 1.04
N ARG A 114 -12.70 -7.57 2.14
CA ARG A 114 -11.82 -8.75 2.11
C ARG A 114 -12.58 -10.04 1.84
N TYR A 115 -13.72 -10.28 2.47
CA TYR A 115 -14.54 -11.47 2.18
C TYR A 115 -15.84 -11.07 1.47
N SER A 116 -16.27 -11.87 0.50
CA SER A 116 -17.48 -11.57 -0.31
C SER A 116 -18.74 -11.46 0.55
N LEU A 117 -18.80 -12.17 1.67
CA LEU A 117 -19.88 -12.06 2.65
C LEU A 117 -19.93 -10.67 3.30
N GLU A 118 -18.79 -10.18 3.78
CA GLU A 118 -18.68 -8.88 4.43
C GLU A 118 -18.94 -7.74 3.45
N ALA A 119 -18.50 -7.89 2.21
CA ALA A 119 -18.81 -6.94 1.16
C ALA A 119 -20.32 -6.86 0.95
N ASN A 120 -20.99 -8.01 0.88
CA ASN A 120 -22.45 -8.04 0.78
C ASN A 120 -23.14 -7.39 1.99
N ILE A 121 -22.59 -7.51 3.20
CA ILE A 121 -23.13 -6.86 4.41
C ILE A 121 -22.90 -5.35 4.36
N CYS A 122 -21.70 -4.90 4.00
CA CYS A 122 -21.31 -3.48 4.06
C CYS A 122 -21.99 -2.61 3.00
N PHE A 123 -22.19 -3.16 1.80
CA PHE A 123 -22.72 -2.40 0.67
C PHE A 123 -24.23 -2.58 0.47
N ARG A 124 -24.92 -3.23 1.42
CA ARG A 124 -26.36 -3.40 1.39
C ARG A 124 -27.03 -2.77 2.60
N GLU A 125 -28.22 -2.21 2.37
CA GLU A 125 -29.12 -1.72 3.39
C GLU A 125 -30.51 -2.30 3.10
N ASN A 126 -31.17 -2.84 4.11
CA ASN A 126 -32.50 -3.47 3.96
C ASN A 126 -32.57 -4.53 2.84
N GLY A 127 -31.49 -5.29 2.64
CA GLY A 127 -31.40 -6.38 1.65
C GLY A 127 -31.06 -5.94 0.21
N VAL A 128 -31.05 -4.64 -0.09
CA VAL A 128 -30.73 -4.12 -1.42
C VAL A 128 -29.37 -3.41 -1.44
N LEU A 129 -28.77 -3.27 -2.61
CA LEU A 129 -27.54 -2.49 -2.77
C LEU A 129 -27.82 -1.03 -2.41
N ALA A 130 -27.03 -0.49 -1.50
CA ALA A 130 -27.29 0.81 -0.89
C ALA A 130 -26.56 1.95 -1.62
N ASN A 131 -26.81 3.19 -1.20
CA ASN A 131 -26.11 4.36 -1.73
C ASN A 131 -24.58 4.20 -1.64
N LYS A 132 -24.06 3.68 -0.52
CA LYS A 132 -22.62 3.42 -0.34
C LYS A 132 -22.04 2.57 -1.49
N TYR A 133 -22.77 1.58 -1.99
CA TYR A 133 -22.32 0.78 -3.15
C TYR A 133 -22.20 1.63 -4.40
N TYR A 134 -23.29 2.33 -4.75
CA TYR A 134 -23.43 3.08 -6.00
C TYR A 134 -22.56 4.34 -6.05
N SER A 135 -22.23 4.92 -4.90
CA SER A 135 -21.35 6.10 -4.80
C SER A 135 -19.87 5.74 -4.61
N THR A 136 -19.50 4.45 -4.61
CA THR A 136 -18.11 4.01 -4.38
C THR A 136 -17.67 2.93 -5.37
N ILE A 137 -17.59 1.66 -4.97
CA ILE A 137 -17.04 0.56 -5.77
C ILE A 137 -17.81 0.25 -7.05
N ALA A 138 -19.03 0.76 -7.18
CA ALA A 138 -19.83 0.68 -8.39
C ALA A 138 -19.75 1.94 -9.27
N ASP A 139 -19.21 3.05 -8.75
CA ASP A 139 -18.96 4.29 -9.50
C ASP A 139 -17.55 4.23 -10.09
N PRO A 140 -17.42 4.14 -11.43
CA PRO A 140 -16.13 4.16 -12.11
C PRO A 140 -15.30 5.40 -11.75
N THR A 141 -15.94 6.56 -11.58
CA THR A 141 -15.26 7.82 -11.28
C THR A 141 -14.58 7.76 -9.92
N TRP A 142 -15.28 7.21 -8.93
CA TRP A 142 -14.76 7.10 -7.58
C TRP A 142 -13.61 6.10 -7.49
N ILE A 143 -13.76 4.92 -8.09
CA ILE A 143 -12.72 3.87 -8.03
C ILE A 143 -11.48 4.27 -8.85
N ASP A 144 -11.66 4.94 -9.98
CA ASP A 144 -10.55 5.46 -10.80
C ASP A 144 -9.81 6.57 -10.05
N ALA A 145 -10.52 7.47 -9.36
CA ALA A 145 -9.89 8.49 -8.52
C ALA A 145 -9.05 7.86 -7.38
N LEU A 146 -9.57 6.82 -6.73
CA LEU A 146 -8.83 6.09 -5.70
C LEU A 146 -7.59 5.39 -6.27
N TYR A 147 -7.70 4.79 -7.45
CA TYR A 147 -6.59 4.17 -8.16
C TYR A 147 -5.49 5.20 -8.50
N GLU A 148 -5.86 6.35 -9.04
CA GLU A 148 -4.89 7.40 -9.39
C GLU A 148 -4.18 7.96 -8.16
N GLU A 149 -4.86 8.14 -7.03
CA GLU A 149 -4.21 8.57 -5.78
C GLU A 149 -3.25 7.50 -5.23
N ALA A 150 -3.62 6.22 -5.31
CA ALA A 150 -2.72 5.12 -4.93
C ALA A 150 -1.46 5.07 -5.83
N LYS A 151 -1.63 5.29 -7.13
CA LYS A 151 -0.55 5.35 -8.11
C LYS A 151 0.38 6.54 -7.84
N LYS A 152 -0.16 7.75 -7.65
CA LYS A 152 0.62 8.94 -7.29
C LYS A 152 1.41 8.74 -6.00
N LEU A 153 0.78 8.15 -4.97
CA LEU A 153 1.47 7.82 -3.72
C LEU A 153 2.64 6.88 -3.97
N LYS A 154 2.44 5.79 -4.73
CA LYS A 154 3.51 4.87 -5.09
C LYS A 154 4.66 5.59 -5.81
N GLU A 155 4.34 6.40 -6.82
CA GLU A 155 5.34 7.17 -7.59
C GLU A 155 6.15 8.12 -6.71
N TYR A 156 5.47 8.86 -5.83
CA TYR A 156 6.09 9.71 -4.83
C TYR A 156 7.05 8.92 -3.91
N VAL A 157 6.60 7.78 -3.35
CA VAL A 157 7.46 6.98 -2.47
C VAL A 157 8.62 6.36 -3.25
N SER A 158 8.41 5.91 -4.49
CA SER A 158 9.48 5.44 -5.38
C SER A 158 10.51 6.53 -5.66
N SER A 159 10.12 7.80 -5.78
CA SER A 159 11.06 8.91 -6.02
C SER A 159 12.04 9.14 -4.86
N LYS A 160 11.72 8.66 -3.65
CA LYS A 160 12.60 8.70 -2.48
C LYS A 160 13.58 7.53 -2.40
N THR A 161 13.45 6.56 -3.30
CA THR A 161 14.40 5.46 -3.36
C THR A 161 15.68 5.89 -4.05
N ALA A 162 16.80 5.26 -3.69
CA ALA A 162 18.06 5.56 -4.34
C ALA A 162 17.96 5.26 -5.85
N PRO A 163 18.44 6.15 -6.73
CA PRO A 163 18.44 5.88 -8.16
C PRO A 163 19.27 4.63 -8.47
N PHE A 164 18.90 3.95 -9.56
CA PHE A 164 19.60 2.75 -10.02
C PHE A 164 21.10 3.01 -10.16
N SER A 165 21.91 2.31 -9.36
CA SER A 165 23.37 2.38 -9.41
C SER A 165 23.93 1.10 -10.03
N ILE A 166 24.76 1.22 -11.07
CA ILE A 166 25.51 0.09 -11.61
C ILE A 166 26.58 -0.31 -10.59
N VAL A 167 26.43 -1.48 -9.98
CA VAL A 167 27.42 -2.04 -9.05
C VAL A 167 28.29 -3.04 -9.81
N ARG A 168 29.62 -2.91 -9.75
CA ARG A 168 30.51 -3.92 -10.32
C ARG A 168 30.54 -5.13 -9.40
N LEU A 169 30.74 -6.32 -9.95
CA LEU A 169 30.91 -7.56 -9.16
C LEU A 169 32.01 -7.43 -8.09
N SER A 170 33.08 -6.70 -8.38
CA SER A 170 34.19 -6.42 -7.45
C SER A 170 33.79 -5.60 -6.24
N ASP A 171 32.72 -4.82 -6.34
CA ASP A 171 32.28 -3.88 -5.31
C ASP A 171 31.22 -4.53 -4.39
N ILE A 172 30.88 -5.79 -4.65
CA ILE A 172 29.93 -6.56 -3.85
C ILE A 172 30.63 -7.11 -2.62
N ASP A 173 30.29 -6.56 -1.45
CA ASP A 173 30.64 -7.17 -0.17
C ASP A 173 29.69 -8.34 0.13
N ILE A 174 30.21 -9.57 -0.02
CA ILE A 174 29.45 -10.81 0.26
C ILE A 174 29.07 -10.91 1.74
N ASN A 175 29.92 -10.44 2.66
CA ASN A 175 29.64 -10.53 4.08
C ASN A 175 28.49 -9.58 4.46
N GLU A 176 28.47 -8.38 3.88
CA GLU A 176 27.35 -7.44 4.03
C GLU A 176 26.03 -8.06 3.55
N LEU A 177 26.04 -8.72 2.39
CA LEU A 177 24.84 -9.39 1.86
C LEU A 177 24.34 -10.50 2.77
N LEU A 178 25.25 -11.36 3.28
CA LEU A 178 24.89 -12.44 4.20
C LEU A 178 24.33 -11.89 5.52
N GLU A 179 24.90 -10.80 6.04
CA GLU A 179 24.40 -10.14 7.25
C GLU A 179 23.01 -9.54 7.01
N ASN A 180 22.81 -8.80 5.91
CA ASN A 180 21.52 -8.21 5.55
C ASN A 180 20.44 -9.29 5.41
N GLN A 181 20.74 -10.40 4.72
CA GLN A 181 19.82 -11.52 4.57
C GLN A 181 19.44 -12.17 5.90
N LYS A 182 20.40 -12.30 6.83
CA LYS A 182 20.12 -12.80 8.19
C LYS A 182 19.18 -11.86 8.94
N ARG A 183 19.43 -10.56 8.87
CA ARG A 183 18.60 -9.52 9.51
C ARG A 183 17.18 -9.48 8.93
N LEU A 184 17.04 -9.61 7.62
CA LEU A 184 15.75 -9.77 6.94
C LEU A 184 15.00 -11.00 7.45
N SER A 185 15.68 -12.14 7.52
CA SER A 185 15.09 -13.41 7.97
C SER A 185 14.64 -13.37 9.44
N ASP A 186 15.28 -12.53 10.26
CA ASP A 186 15.00 -12.37 11.69
C ASP A 186 14.06 -11.18 11.99
N ILE A 187 13.60 -10.45 10.97
CA ILE A 187 12.80 -9.22 11.14
C ILE A 187 11.44 -9.51 11.79
N ALA A 188 10.86 -10.67 11.47
CA ALA A 188 9.53 -11.09 11.90
C ALA A 188 9.52 -12.13 13.03
N LYS A 189 10.70 -12.63 13.43
CA LYS A 189 10.88 -13.55 14.57
C LYS A 189 10.88 -12.78 15.89
#